data_AF-A0A5B9WEU5-F1
#
_entry.id   AF-A0A5B9WEU5-F1
#
_cell.length_a   1.000
_cell.length_b   1.000
_cell.length_c   1.000
_cell.angle_alpha   90.00
_cell.angle_beta   90.00
_cell.angle_gamma   90.00
#
_symmetry.space_group_name_H-M   'P 1'
#
loop_
_entity.id
_entity.type
_entity.pdbx_description
1 polymer ?
#
loop_
_entity_poly.entity_id
_entity_poly.type
_entity_poly.pdbx_seq_one_letter_code
_entity_poly.pdbx_strand_id
1 'polypeptide(L)' 'MPRIRTGQLKADPSFLDAVPRSAMIAALRVHVAEADRRGPVRTDHHYGRTDFHLETDAERRSTKIWIG' A
#
# COMPACT_ATOMS: atom_id res chain seq x y z
N MET A 1 15.27 -0.44 12.86
CA MET A 1 14.22 -0.63 11.83
C MET A 1 14.21 0.57 10.91
N PRO A 2 14.29 0.40 9.58
CA PRO A 2 14.24 1.55 8.69
C PRO A 2 12.91 2.27 8.92
N ARG A 3 12.96 3.57 9.25
CA ARG A 3 11.77 4.41 9.39
C ARG A 3 11.27 4.73 8.01
N ILE A 4 10.45 3.84 7.51
CA ILE A 4 9.84 3.91 6.20
C ILE A 4 8.85 5.07 6.17
N ARG A 5 8.94 5.93 5.15
CA ARG A 5 7.98 7.00 4.89
C ARG A 5 7.00 6.53 3.80
N THR A 6 5.94 5.83 4.18
CA THR A 6 4.73 5.70 3.32
C THR A 6 3.92 6.99 3.31
N GLY A 7 4.31 7.99 4.12
CA GLY A 7 3.54 9.21 4.29
C GLY A 7 2.14 8.91 4.85
N GLN A 8 1.17 9.75 4.50
CA GLN A 8 -0.22 9.55 4.88
C GLN A 8 -0.85 8.39 4.10
N LEU A 9 -1.36 7.39 4.81
CA LEU A 9 -2.15 6.30 4.22
C LEU A 9 -3.56 6.81 3.90
N LYS A 10 -3.97 6.64 2.64
CA LYS A 10 -5.30 6.98 2.15
C LYS A 10 -5.93 5.73 1.52
N ALA A 11 -6.79 5.06 2.27
CA ALA A 11 -7.51 3.90 1.79
C ALA A 11 -8.92 4.27 1.33
N ASP A 12 -9.36 3.65 0.25
CA ASP A 12 -10.77 3.65 -0.13
C ASP A 12 -11.63 3.03 1.00
N PRO A 13 -12.82 3.56 1.32
CA PRO A 13 -13.68 3.00 2.36
C PRO A 13 -14.00 1.50 2.15
N SER A 14 -14.23 1.08 0.90
CA SER A 14 -14.55 -0.31 0.56
C SER A 14 -13.39 -1.28 0.84
N PHE A 15 -12.16 -0.78 0.86
CA PHE A 15 -10.98 -1.60 1.15
C PHE A 15 -11.00 -2.15 2.56
N LEU A 16 -11.42 -1.36 3.56
CA LEU A 16 -11.40 -1.79 4.95
C LEU A 16 -12.44 -2.89 5.25
N ASP A 17 -13.52 -2.93 4.47
CA ASP A 17 -14.54 -3.98 4.55
C ASP A 17 -14.09 -5.26 3.84
N ALA A 18 -13.33 -5.13 2.74
CA ALA A 18 -12.91 -6.26 1.91
C ALA A 18 -11.58 -6.91 2.34
N VAL A 19 -10.68 -6.16 2.98
CA VAL A 19 -9.31 -6.59 3.29
C VAL A 19 -9.03 -6.42 4.78
N PRO A 20 -8.77 -7.53 5.51
CA PRO A 20 -8.41 -7.46 6.92
C PRO A 20 -7.13 -6.67 7.15
N ARG A 21 -7.08 -6.01 8.31
CA ARG A 21 -5.93 -5.20 8.74
C ARG A 21 -4.60 -5.96 8.69
N SER A 22 -4.60 -7.25 9.02
CA SER A 22 -3.40 -8.10 8.97
C SER A 22 -2.83 -8.23 7.54
N ALA A 23 -3.71 -8.43 6.55
CA ALA A 23 -3.35 -8.49 5.14
C ALA A 23 -2.85 -7.12 4.64
N MET A 24 -3.52 -6.03 5.02
CA MET A 24 -3.05 -4.67 4.72
C MET A 24 -1.63 -4.42 5.27
N ILE A 25 -1.35 -4.82 6.52
CA ILE A 25 -0.02 -4.64 7.12
C ILE A 25 1.03 -5.46 6.36
N ALA A 26 0.70 -6.69 5.96
CA ALA A 26 1.61 -7.52 5.17
C ALA A 26 1.92 -6.88 3.81
N ALA A 27 0.89 -6.40 3.10
CA ALA A 27 1.03 -5.69 1.83
C ALA A 27 1.89 -4.42 1.96
N LEU A 28 1.68 -3.64 3.02
CA LEU A 28 2.48 -2.44 3.30
C LEU A 28 3.96 -2.80 3.49
N ARG A 29 4.29 -3.89 4.19
CA ARG A 29 5.70 -4.30 4.37
C ARG A 29 6.38 -4.63 3.04
N VAL A 30 5.67 -5.32 2.15
CA VAL A 30 6.17 -5.65 0.81
C VAL A 30 6.31 -4.39 -0.05
N HIS A 31 5.27 -3.56 -0.10
CA HIS A 31 5.26 -2.30 -0.86
C HIS A 31 6.45 -1.41 -0.54
N VAL A 32 6.78 -1.39 0.74
CA VAL A 32 7.85 -0.59 1.29
C VAL A 32 9.24 -1.11 0.94
N ALA A 33 9.42 -2.43 0.88
CA ALA A 33 10.67 -3.01 0.40
C ALA A 33 10.93 -2.64 -1.07
N GLU A 34 9.86 -2.50 -1.86
CA GLU A 34 9.91 -2.03 -3.25
C GLU A 34 10.10 -0.50 -3.36
N ALA A 35 9.84 0.25 -2.28
CA ALA A 35 9.83 1.70 -2.29
C ALA A 35 11.22 2.37 -2.25
N ASP A 36 12.29 1.58 -2.13
CA ASP A 36 13.68 2.05 -2.25
C ASP A 36 14.07 2.45 -3.70
N ARG A 37 13.18 2.24 -4.68
CA ARG A 37 13.37 2.67 -6.08
C ARG A 37 13.05 4.17 -6.28
N ARG A 38 13.80 4.86 -7.16
CA ARG A 38 13.51 6.26 -7.53
C ARG A 38 12.19 6.36 -8.29
N GLY A 39 11.29 7.25 -7.86
CA GLY A 39 10.01 7.53 -8.52
C GLY A 39 8.78 7.05 -7.75
N PRO A 40 7.57 7.20 -8.32
CA PRO A 40 6.36 6.64 -7.74
C PRO A 40 6.48 5.12 -7.68
N VAL A 41 5.98 4.53 -6.59
CA VAL A 41 6.05 3.09 -6.37
C VAL A 41 4.63 2.59 -6.38
N ARG A 42 4.34 1.64 -7.26
CA ARG A 42 3.07 0.93 -7.29
C ARG A 42 3.33 -0.56 -7.11
N THR A 43 2.54 -1.19 -6.26
CA THR A 43 2.56 -2.64 -6.08
C THR A 43 1.14 -3.17 -6.01
N ASP A 44 0.95 -4.35 -6.57
CA ASP A 44 -0.33 -5.02 -6.62
C ASP A 44 -0.33 -6.18 -5.61
N HIS A 45 -1.43 -6.34 -4.90
CA HIS A 45 -1.60 -7.31 -3.83
C HIS A 45 -2.94 -8.03 -3.98
N HIS A 46 -3.00 -9.24 -3.46
CA HIS A 46 -4.22 -10.05 -3.46
C HIS A 46 -4.54 -10.50 -2.04
N TYR A 47 -5.83 -10.52 -1.69
CA TYR A 47 -6.34 -11.15 -0.48
C TYR A 47 -7.66 -11.87 -0.77
N GLY A 48 -7.66 -13.19 -0.69
CA GLY A 48 -8.84 -14.00 -1.02
C GLY A 48 -9.24 -13.81 -2.48
N ARG A 49 -10.36 -13.13 -2.73
CA ARG A 49 -10.87 -12.78 -4.08
C ARG A 49 -10.74 -11.29 -4.41
N THR A 50 -10.09 -10.53 -3.53
CA THR A 50 -9.96 -9.08 -3.66
C THR A 50 -8.55 -8.74 -4.10
N ASP A 51 -8.44 -8.11 -5.26
CA ASP A 51 -7.21 -7.47 -5.70
C ASP A 51 -7.20 -6.01 -5.23
N PHE A 52 -6.05 -5.55 -4.78
CA PHE A 52 -5.89 -4.17 -4.33
C PHE A 52 -4.50 -3.65 -4.63
N HIS A 53 -4.41 -2.34 -4.76
CA HIS A 53 -3.22 -1.66 -5.21
C HIS A 53 -2.75 -0.68 -4.15
N LEU A 54 -1.43 -0.61 -3.98
CA LEU A 54 -0.76 0.40 -3.18
C LEU A 54 0.08 1.27 -4.10
N GLU A 55 -0.09 2.58 -4.00
CA GLU A 55 0.75 3.55 -4.71
C GLU A 55 1.29 4.62 -3.77
N THR A 56 2.60 4.66 -3.58
CA THR A 56 3.28 5.77 -2.91
C THR A 56 3.73 6.79 -3.94
N ASP A 57 3.40 8.06 -3.72
CA ASP A 57 3.86 9.16 -4.56
C ASP A 57 5.41 9.28 -4.56
N ALA A 58 5.94 9.98 -5.56
CA ALA A 58 7.38 10.15 -5.71
C ALA A 58 8.02 10.93 -4.55
N GLU A 59 7.25 11.79 -3.88
CA GLU A 59 7.68 12.59 -2.73
C GLU A 59 7.62 11.83 -1.40
N ARG A 60 7.09 10.60 -1.41
CA ARG A 60 6.84 9.77 -0.22
C ARG A 60 5.94 10.45 0.82
N ARG A 61 5.02 11.31 0.36
CA ARG A 61 4.09 12.07 1.22
C ARG A 61 2.77 11.34 1.45
N SER A 62 2.34 10.51 0.50
CA SER A 62 1.11 9.74 0.62
C SER A 62 1.21 8.38 -0.06
N THR A 63 0.49 7.41 0.51
CA THR A 63 0.26 6.09 -0.07
C THR A 63 -1.23 5.90 -0.24
N LYS A 64 -1.68 5.73 -1.48
CA LYS A 64 -3.07 5.42 -1.83
C LYS A 64 -3.28 3.91 -1.80
N ILE A 65 -4.44 3.48 -1.33
CA ILE A 65 -4.89 2.10 -1.31
C ILE A 65 -6.29 2.05 -1.94
N TRP A 66 -6.47 1.24 -2.97
CA TRP A 66 -7.76 1.06 -3.64
C TRP A 66 -7.92 -0.38 -4.15
N ILE A 67 -9.17 -0.80 -4.31
CA ILE A 67 -9.53 -2.11 -4.90
C ILE A 67 -9.43 -2.01 -6.43
N GLY A 68 -8.89 -3.05 -7.05
CA GLY A 68 -8.75 -3.19 -8.50
C GLY A 68 -9.95 -3.86 -9.15
#